data_AF-U1QQ97-F1
#
_entry.id   AF-U1QQ97-F1
#
_cell.length_a   1.000
_cell.length_b   1.000
_cell.length_c   1.000
_cell.angle_alpha   90.00
_cell.angle_beta   90.00
_cell.angle_gamma   90.00
#
_symmetry.space_group_name_H-M   'P 1'
#
loop_
_entity.id
_entity.type
_entity.pdbx_description
1 polymer ?
#
loop_
_entity_poly.entity_id
_entity_poly.type
_entity_poly.pdbx_seq_one_letter_code
_entity_poly.pdbx_strand_id
1 'polypeptide(L)'
;VYDAGLMLRRINIRQVMSFEGTEMSDTGTAIADQHKELFKSYKQEVRETIDQPMLERVAPAGTVLPDVHLEYHEDGRTFGRQLGTYPLLVGIPEERPLGQTIDAVIVDHGYRSVTAVPYPLDINTASMTELEAIPGIGKQRAGDLVVNRPYETPDAIGGEIDLSAFVTADGAAGQPSD
;
A
#
# COMPACT_ATOMS: atom_id res chain seq x y z
N VAL A 1 -19.66 -12.73 -5.44
CA VAL A 1 -18.34 -13.36 -5.15
C VAL A 1 -17.91 -13.05 -3.73
N TYR A 2 -17.72 -11.78 -3.38
CA TYR A 2 -17.28 -11.38 -2.03
C TYR A 2 -18.22 -11.91 -0.93
N ASP A 3 -19.53 -11.71 -1.09
CA ASP A 3 -20.57 -12.18 -0.14
C ASP A 3 -20.69 -13.71 -0.07
N ALA A 4 -20.23 -14.41 -1.11
CA ALA A 4 -20.19 -15.87 -1.14
C ALA A 4 -18.93 -16.43 -0.45
N GLY A 5 -18.10 -15.57 0.16
CA GLY A 5 -16.84 -15.97 0.81
C GLY A 5 -15.73 -16.42 -0.16
N LEU A 6 -15.91 -16.18 -1.46
CA LEU A 6 -14.92 -16.59 -2.47
C LEU A 6 -13.85 -15.51 -2.67
N MET A 7 -12.64 -15.95 -3.04
CA MET A 7 -11.52 -15.08 -3.36
C MET A 7 -11.42 -14.84 -4.87
N LEU A 8 -11.26 -13.57 -5.26
CA LEU A 8 -10.91 -13.18 -6.62
C LEU A 8 -9.48 -12.68 -6.66
N ARG A 9 -8.75 -13.14 -7.66
CA ARG A 9 -7.33 -12.81 -7.80
C ARG A 9 -7.08 -11.51 -8.55
N ARG A 10 -7.81 -11.26 -9.64
CA ARG A 10 -7.68 -10.03 -10.44
C ARG A 10 -8.84 -9.90 -11.41
N ILE A 11 -9.34 -8.69 -11.59
CA ILE A 11 -10.23 -8.32 -12.70
C ILE A 11 -9.44 -7.42 -13.68
N ASN A 12 -9.47 -7.76 -14.98
CA ASN A 12 -8.87 -6.94 -16.03
C ASN A 12 -9.96 -6.30 -16.86
N ILE A 13 -10.08 -4.98 -16.74
CA ILE A 13 -11.01 -4.17 -17.53
C ILE A 13 -10.18 -3.41 -18.56
N ARG A 14 -10.49 -3.61 -19.84
CA ARG A 14 -9.79 -3.00 -20.98
C ARG A 14 -10.79 -2.46 -21.98
N GLN A 15 -10.40 -1.42 -22.70
CA GLN A 15 -11.10 -0.99 -23.90
C GLN A 15 -10.58 -1.81 -25.08
N VAL A 16 -11.47 -2.16 -26.01
CA VAL A 16 -11.11 -2.93 -27.21
C VAL A 16 -10.17 -2.07 -28.06
N MET A 17 -9.05 -2.66 -28.48
CA MET A 17 -8.12 -2.02 -29.41
C MET A 17 -8.51 -2.36 -30.84
N SER A 18 -8.46 -1.37 -31.73
CA SER A 18 -8.63 -1.56 -33.18
C SER A 18 -7.27 -1.85 -33.81
N PHE A 19 -7.16 -2.96 -34.53
CA PHE A 19 -5.96 -3.33 -35.30
C PHE A 19 -6.29 -3.41 -36.79
N GLU A 20 -5.33 -3.03 -37.63
CA GLU A 20 -5.47 -3.13 -39.09
C GLU A 20 -5.78 -4.57 -39.51
N GLY A 21 -6.71 -4.73 -40.45
CA GLY A 21 -7.14 -6.05 -40.95
C GLY A 21 -8.10 -6.81 -40.02
N THR A 22 -8.53 -6.22 -38.90
CA THR A 22 -9.62 -6.76 -38.07
C THR A 22 -10.96 -6.10 -38.40
N GLU A 23 -12.09 -6.75 -38.10
CA GLU A 23 -13.42 -6.12 -38.26
C GLU A 23 -13.56 -4.81 -37.45
N MET A 24 -12.81 -4.69 -36.35
CA MET A 24 -12.76 -3.46 -35.55
C MET A 24 -11.95 -2.32 -36.21
N SER A 25 -11.23 -2.60 -37.30
CA SER A 25 -10.45 -1.59 -38.04
C SER A 25 -11.34 -0.48 -38.57
N ASP A 26 -12.51 -0.83 -39.14
CA ASP A 26 -13.43 0.14 -39.73
C ASP A 26 -14.07 1.07 -38.67
N THR A 27 -14.20 0.56 -37.43
CA THR A 27 -14.73 1.33 -36.30
C THR A 27 -13.66 2.22 -35.66
N GLY A 28 -12.40 1.80 -35.70
CA GLY A 28 -11.29 2.51 -35.06
C GLY A 28 -11.50 2.70 -33.56
N THR A 29 -11.19 3.89 -33.04
CA THR A 29 -11.30 4.22 -31.60
C THR A 29 -12.67 4.80 -31.21
N ALA A 30 -13.58 5.02 -32.16
CA ALA A 30 -14.79 5.81 -31.94
C ALA A 30 -15.65 5.29 -30.76
N ILE A 31 -15.84 3.98 -30.66
CA ILE A 31 -16.59 3.35 -29.56
C ILE A 31 -15.85 3.54 -28.22
N ALA A 32 -14.53 3.34 -28.21
CA ALA A 32 -13.74 3.49 -26.98
C ALA A 32 -13.76 4.94 -26.47
N ASP A 33 -13.69 5.91 -27.39
CA ASP A 33 -13.74 7.33 -27.05
C ASP A 33 -15.14 7.74 -26.58
N GLN A 34 -16.20 7.29 -27.26
CA GLN A 34 -17.59 7.55 -26.89
C GLN A 34 -17.94 7.02 -25.49
N HIS A 35 -17.43 5.86 -25.11
CA HIS A 35 -17.72 5.20 -23.84
C HIS A 35 -16.64 5.39 -22.77
N LYS A 36 -15.71 6.34 -22.97
CA LYS A 36 -14.58 6.55 -22.06
C LYS A 36 -15.00 6.85 -20.62
N GLU A 37 -16.02 7.68 -20.42
CA GLU A 37 -16.51 8.02 -19.08
C GLU A 37 -17.19 6.83 -18.40
N LEU A 38 -18.00 6.06 -19.13
CA LEU A 38 -18.59 4.82 -18.64
C LEU A 38 -17.50 3.79 -18.27
N PHE A 39 -16.45 3.68 -19.07
CA PHE A 39 -15.32 2.81 -18.78
C PHE A 39 -14.62 3.22 -17.47
N LYS A 40 -14.40 4.52 -17.26
CA LYS A 40 -13.79 5.03 -16.03
C LYS A 40 -14.66 4.76 -14.82
N SER A 41 -15.96 5.05 -14.89
CA SER A 41 -16.88 4.84 -13.77
C SER A 41 -16.98 3.37 -13.40
N TYR A 42 -17.16 2.49 -14.38
CA TYR A 42 -17.19 1.04 -14.14
C TYR A 42 -15.87 0.51 -13.57
N LYS A 43 -14.74 1.01 -14.07
CA LYS A 43 -13.42 0.65 -13.54
C LYS A 43 -13.22 1.11 -12.11
N GLN A 44 -13.72 2.28 -11.74
CA GLN A 44 -13.68 2.80 -10.37
C GLN A 44 -14.58 1.98 -9.45
N GLU A 45 -15.82 1.73 -9.86
CA GLU A 45 -16.77 0.89 -9.12
C GLU A 45 -16.18 -0.48 -8.80
N VAL A 46 -15.60 -1.17 -9.79
CA VAL A 46 -14.94 -2.47 -9.55
C VAL A 46 -13.77 -2.37 -8.59
N ARG A 47 -13.01 -1.28 -8.64
CA ARG A 47 -11.86 -1.08 -7.74
C ARG A 47 -12.27 -0.90 -6.29
N GLU A 48 -13.29 -0.08 -6.06
CA GLU A 48 -13.79 0.25 -4.72
C GLU A 48 -14.63 -0.88 -4.13
N THR A 49 -15.43 -1.56 -4.95
CA THR A 49 -16.36 -2.59 -4.46
C THR A 49 -15.80 -4.01 -4.50
N ILE A 50 -14.74 -4.26 -5.28
CA ILE A 50 -14.14 -5.60 -5.42
C ILE A 50 -12.64 -5.59 -5.15
N ASP A 51 -11.83 -4.84 -5.91
CA ASP A 51 -10.36 -4.98 -5.83
C ASP A 51 -9.83 -4.62 -4.43
N GLN A 52 -10.22 -3.48 -3.87
CA GLN A 52 -9.77 -3.03 -2.55
C GLN A 52 -10.25 -3.94 -1.40
N PRO A 53 -11.56 -4.29 -1.28
CA PRO A 53 -12.01 -5.24 -0.26
C PRO A 53 -11.36 -6.63 -0.36
N MET A 54 -11.07 -7.10 -1.58
CA MET A 54 -10.34 -8.36 -1.77
C MET A 54 -8.89 -8.24 -1.31
N LEU A 55 -8.23 -7.10 -1.57
CA LEU A 55 -6.85 -6.88 -1.15
C LEU A 55 -6.73 -6.79 0.38
N GLU A 56 -7.66 -6.07 1.03
CA GLU A 56 -7.77 -6.03 2.49
C GLU A 56 -7.94 -7.42 3.09
N ARG A 57 -8.72 -8.30 2.44
CA ARG A 57 -8.89 -9.69 2.87
C ARG A 57 -7.64 -10.54 2.67
N VAL A 58 -6.86 -10.30 1.61
CA VAL A 58 -5.62 -11.04 1.31
C VAL A 58 -4.49 -10.64 2.25
N ALA A 59 -4.35 -9.35 2.53
CA ALA A 59 -3.25 -8.82 3.32
C ALA A 59 -3.75 -7.70 4.25
N PRO A 60 -4.44 -8.04 5.36
CA PRO A 60 -5.01 -7.06 6.28
C PRO A 60 -3.96 -6.09 6.85
N ALA A 61 -4.39 -4.91 7.30
CA ALA A 61 -3.52 -4.00 8.05
C ALA A 61 -2.92 -4.72 9.27
N GLY A 62 -1.64 -4.47 9.55
CA GLY A 62 -0.84 -5.19 10.55
C GLY A 62 -0.14 -6.44 10.01
N THR A 63 -0.40 -6.86 8.77
CA THR A 63 0.37 -7.94 8.13
C THR A 63 1.80 -7.47 7.88
N VAL A 64 2.77 -8.23 8.38
CA VAL A 64 4.19 -8.01 8.10
C VAL A 64 4.56 -8.74 6.81
N LEU A 65 5.08 -8.00 5.84
CA LEU A 65 5.66 -8.50 4.61
C LEU A 65 7.19 -8.56 4.77
N PRO A 66 7.78 -9.76 4.94
CA PRO A 66 9.22 -9.88 5.01
C PRO A 66 9.86 -9.68 3.64
N ASP A 67 11.11 -9.27 3.63
CA ASP A 67 11.95 -9.27 2.42
C ASP A 67 11.35 -8.48 1.22
N VAL A 68 10.82 -7.28 1.45
CA VAL A 68 10.37 -6.39 0.37
C VAL A 68 11.58 -5.72 -0.29
N HIS A 69 11.86 -6.08 -1.54
CA HIS A 69 12.93 -5.50 -2.34
C HIS A 69 12.53 -4.12 -2.86
N LEU A 70 13.36 -3.11 -2.60
CA LEU A 70 13.10 -1.73 -3.00
C LEU A 70 13.56 -1.49 -4.45
N GLU A 71 12.60 -1.20 -5.33
CA GLU A 71 12.78 -1.21 -6.79
C GLU A 71 12.89 0.19 -7.41
N TYR A 72 12.03 1.13 -7.02
CA TYR A 72 11.99 2.48 -7.62
C TYR A 72 11.34 3.53 -6.71
N HIS A 73 11.54 4.81 -7.05
CA HIS A 73 10.87 5.95 -6.41
C HIS A 73 9.82 6.54 -7.32
N GLU A 74 8.69 6.94 -6.74
CA GLU A 74 7.65 7.70 -7.43
C GLU A 74 6.89 8.55 -6.40
N ASP A 75 6.65 9.83 -6.71
CA ASP A 75 5.91 10.78 -5.87
C ASP A 75 6.38 10.85 -4.40
N GLY A 76 7.70 10.83 -4.17
CA GLY A 76 8.30 10.90 -2.83
C GLY A 76 8.08 9.64 -1.98
N ARG A 77 7.78 8.51 -2.62
CA ARG A 77 7.65 7.18 -2.00
C ARG A 77 8.62 6.21 -2.63
N THR A 78 8.96 5.18 -1.88
CA THR A 78 9.71 4.02 -2.39
C THR A 78 8.74 2.88 -2.64
N PHE A 79 8.84 2.27 -3.82
CA PHE A 79 8.05 1.11 -4.20
C PHE A 79 8.91 -0.14 -4.23
N GLY A 80 8.34 -1.24 -3.75
CA GLY A 80 9.01 -2.53 -3.69
C GLY A 80 8.06 -3.71 -3.74
N ARG A 81 8.64 -4.90 -3.84
CA ARG A 81 7.91 -6.18 -3.88
C ARG A 81 8.72 -7.30 -3.24
N GLN A 82 8.03 -8.30 -2.72
CA GLN A 82 8.65 -9.57 -2.36
C GLN A 82 9.01 -10.38 -3.61
N LEU A 83 9.91 -11.35 -3.47
CA LEU A 83 10.11 -12.35 -4.53
C LEU A 83 8.90 -13.28 -4.60
N GLY A 84 8.35 -13.46 -5.80
CA GLY A 84 7.23 -14.36 -6.02
C GLY A 84 6.65 -14.26 -7.42
N THR A 85 5.71 -15.16 -7.75
CA THR A 85 5.03 -15.11 -9.06
C THR A 85 4.07 -13.92 -9.16
N TYR A 86 3.47 -13.50 -8.03
CA TYR A 86 2.49 -12.41 -7.98
C TYR A 86 2.59 -11.61 -6.67
N PRO A 87 3.76 -11.03 -6.37
CA PRO A 87 3.93 -10.23 -5.17
C PRO A 87 3.09 -8.95 -5.22
N LEU A 88 2.70 -8.46 -4.05
CA LEU A 88 2.02 -7.18 -3.91
C LEU A 88 3.01 -6.05 -4.19
N LEU A 89 2.54 -5.01 -4.88
CA LEU A 89 3.26 -3.74 -4.92
C LEU A 89 3.10 -3.06 -3.57
N VAL A 90 4.22 -2.78 -2.91
CA VAL A 90 4.28 -2.14 -1.59
C VAL A 90 4.78 -0.71 -1.79
N GLY A 91 3.98 0.28 -1.39
CA GLY A 91 4.38 1.68 -1.36
C GLY A 91 4.77 2.07 0.06
N ILE A 92 5.99 2.58 0.22
CA ILE A 92 6.58 2.94 1.51
C ILE A 92 6.84 4.45 1.51
N PRO A 93 6.43 5.19 2.56
CA PRO A 93 6.74 6.60 2.69
C PRO A 93 8.22 6.90 2.56
N GLU A 94 8.51 8.03 1.90
CA GLU A 94 9.85 8.58 1.69
C GLU A 94 10.72 7.79 0.72
N GLU A 95 11.74 8.46 0.19
CA GLU A 95 12.74 7.84 -0.66
C GLU A 95 13.79 7.12 0.18
N ARG A 96 13.96 5.83 -0.08
CA ARG A 96 14.92 4.95 0.59
C ARG A 96 15.93 4.42 -0.40
N PRO A 97 17.12 3.99 0.04
CA PRO A 97 18.10 3.37 -0.85
C PRO A 97 17.52 2.17 -1.61
N LEU A 98 17.63 2.18 -2.93
CA LEU A 98 17.17 1.07 -3.78
C LEU A 98 18.15 -0.10 -3.75
N GLY A 99 17.66 -1.28 -4.15
CA GLY A 99 18.47 -2.52 -4.18
C GLY A 99 18.67 -3.15 -2.79
N GLN A 100 18.09 -2.56 -1.75
CA GLN A 100 18.00 -3.13 -0.42
C GLN A 100 16.67 -3.85 -0.24
N THR A 101 16.60 -4.62 0.83
CA THR A 101 15.40 -5.34 1.23
C THR A 101 15.03 -4.90 2.65
N ILE A 102 13.74 -4.67 2.89
CA ILE A 102 13.24 -4.36 4.24
C ILE A 102 12.00 -5.19 4.55
N ASP A 103 11.77 -5.44 5.84
CA ASP A 103 10.47 -5.88 6.32
C ASP A 103 9.55 -4.66 6.41
N ALA A 104 8.27 -4.85 6.07
CA ALA A 104 7.30 -3.77 6.06
C ALA A 104 5.95 -4.23 6.61
N VAL A 105 5.32 -3.40 7.44
CA VAL A 105 3.98 -3.67 7.97
C VAL A 105 2.94 -2.88 7.21
N ILE A 106 1.89 -3.56 6.76
CA ILE A 106 0.81 -2.95 5.99
C ILE A 106 0.00 -2.02 6.89
N VAL A 107 -0.19 -0.78 6.45
CA VAL A 107 -0.95 0.25 7.17
C VAL A 107 -2.21 0.67 6.42
N ASP A 108 -2.25 0.54 5.09
CA ASP A 108 -3.42 0.93 4.28
C ASP A 108 -3.41 0.22 2.90
N HIS A 109 -4.50 0.35 2.15
CA HIS A 109 -4.74 -0.35 0.89
C HIS A 109 -5.12 0.62 -0.23
N GLY A 110 -4.32 0.61 -1.30
CA GLY A 110 -4.73 1.17 -2.59
C GLY A 110 -5.52 0.15 -3.42
N TYR A 111 -5.83 0.52 -4.67
CA TYR A 111 -6.59 -0.38 -5.55
C TYR A 111 -5.83 -1.65 -5.99
N ARG A 112 -4.49 -1.60 -6.04
CA ARG A 112 -3.63 -2.69 -6.52
C ARG A 112 -2.27 -2.77 -5.82
N SER A 113 -2.16 -2.07 -4.71
CA SER A 113 -0.94 -1.89 -3.95
C SER A 113 -1.33 -1.75 -2.48
N VAL A 114 -0.41 -2.08 -1.61
CA VAL A 114 -0.54 -1.82 -0.18
C VAL A 114 0.38 -0.66 0.18
N THR A 115 -0.07 0.18 1.11
CA THR A 115 0.80 1.15 1.78
C THR A 115 1.36 0.47 3.01
N ALA A 116 2.66 0.58 3.22
CA ALA A 116 3.34 0.00 4.35
C ALA A 116 4.37 0.96 4.94
N VAL A 117 4.73 0.76 6.20
CA VAL A 117 5.87 1.41 6.85
C VAL A 117 6.92 0.35 7.19
N PRO A 118 8.21 0.72 7.39
CA PRO A 118 9.23 -0.23 7.83
C PRO A 118 8.79 -1.00 9.07
N TYR A 119 9.19 -2.27 9.18
CA TYR A 119 8.93 -3.09 10.35
C TYR A 119 10.24 -3.66 10.92
N PRO A 120 10.49 -3.55 12.23
CA PRO A 120 9.74 -2.73 13.19
C PRO A 120 9.91 -1.23 12.92
N LEU A 121 8.85 -0.44 13.13
CA LEU A 121 8.96 1.02 13.13
C LEU A 121 9.18 1.51 14.57
N ASP A 122 10.33 2.12 14.88
CA ASP A 122 10.55 2.72 16.20
C ASP A 122 9.84 4.09 16.30
N ILE A 123 8.89 4.19 17.24
CA ILE A 123 8.12 5.40 17.52
C ILE A 123 9.00 6.61 17.87
N ASN A 124 10.20 6.37 18.41
CA ASN A 124 11.13 7.40 18.86
C ASN A 124 11.98 7.97 17.72
N THR A 125 12.13 7.23 16.62
CA THR A 125 12.93 7.67 15.45
C THR A 125 12.10 7.89 14.20
N ALA A 126 10.87 7.35 14.14
CA ALA A 126 10.01 7.46 12.98
C ALA A 126 9.84 8.90 12.50
N SER A 127 9.72 9.10 11.20
CA SER A 127 9.46 10.40 10.61
C SER A 127 8.00 10.82 10.80
N MET A 128 7.71 12.11 10.58
CA MET A 128 6.32 12.59 10.53
C MET A 128 5.51 11.84 9.46
N THR A 129 6.08 11.57 8.29
CA THR A 129 5.37 10.94 7.17
C THR A 129 5.13 9.46 7.42
N GLU A 130 6.05 8.75 8.07
CA GLU A 130 5.82 7.36 8.50
C GLU A 130 4.70 7.28 9.54
N LEU A 131 4.71 8.18 10.53
CA LEU A 131 3.65 8.23 11.55
C LEU A 131 2.29 8.55 10.95
N GLU A 132 2.21 9.54 10.05
CA GLU A 132 0.95 9.92 9.38
C GLU A 132 0.38 8.82 8.49
N ALA A 133 1.20 7.86 8.05
CA ALA A 133 0.73 6.72 7.24
C ALA A 133 -0.01 5.66 8.08
N ILE A 134 0.17 5.67 9.41
CA ILE A 134 -0.46 4.69 10.30
C ILE A 134 -1.94 5.04 10.54
N PRO A 135 -2.86 4.05 10.47
CA PRO A 135 -4.28 4.24 10.75
C PRO A 135 -4.53 5.02 12.05
N GLY A 136 -5.29 6.11 11.90
CA GLY A 136 -5.70 7.02 12.99
C GLY A 136 -4.59 7.81 13.67
N ILE A 137 -3.42 7.92 13.03
CA ILE A 137 -2.44 8.97 13.33
C ILE A 137 -2.54 10.04 12.25
N GLY A 138 -3.31 11.10 12.54
CA GLY A 138 -3.31 12.31 11.70
C GLY A 138 -2.13 13.22 12.02
N LYS A 139 -1.91 14.24 11.19
CA LYS A 139 -0.83 15.23 11.32
C LYS A 139 -0.65 15.81 12.73
N GLN A 140 -1.74 16.16 13.40
CA GLN A 140 -1.68 16.70 14.76
C GLN A 140 -1.12 15.66 15.74
N ARG A 141 -1.67 14.44 15.70
CA ARG A 141 -1.23 13.34 16.55
C ARG A 141 0.22 12.95 16.25
N ALA A 142 0.62 12.89 14.98
CA ALA A 142 2.02 12.66 14.61
C ALA A 142 2.95 13.72 15.22
N GLY A 143 2.56 15.00 15.18
CA GLY A 143 3.31 16.09 15.82
C GLY A 143 3.42 15.92 17.34
N ASP A 144 2.31 15.60 18.00
CA ASP A 144 2.29 15.33 19.45
C ASP A 144 3.18 14.14 19.80
N LEU A 145 3.20 13.09 18.97
CA LEU A 145 4.10 11.95 19.15
C LEU A 145 5.55 12.39 19.11
N VAL A 146 5.95 13.13 18.07
CA VAL A 146 7.33 13.60 17.89
C VAL A 146 7.78 14.50 19.03
N VAL A 147 6.92 15.39 19.52
CA VAL A 147 7.24 16.33 20.62
C VAL A 147 7.42 15.62 21.96
N ASN A 148 6.63 14.58 22.24
CA ASN A 148 6.61 13.91 23.54
C ASN A 148 7.57 12.69 23.61
N ARG A 149 8.43 12.49 22.61
CA ARG A 149 9.50 11.49 22.67
C ARG A 149 10.46 11.79 23.84
N PRO A 150 11.05 10.76 24.47
CA PRO A 150 10.93 9.34 24.13
C PRO A 150 9.75 8.63 24.84
N TYR A 151 9.24 7.58 24.21
CA TYR A 151 8.31 6.61 24.78
C TYR A 151 9.04 5.35 25.20
N GLU A 152 8.66 4.79 26.36
CA GLU A 152 9.20 3.52 26.86
C GLU A 152 8.51 2.30 26.24
N THR A 153 7.22 2.43 25.89
CA THR A 153 6.42 1.35 25.31
C THR A 153 5.40 1.90 24.30
N PRO A 154 4.99 1.11 23.30
CA PRO A 154 3.90 1.49 22.39
C PRO A 154 2.58 1.77 23.12
N ASP A 155 2.29 1.07 24.21
CA ASP A 155 1.05 1.25 24.99
C ASP A 155 0.95 2.64 25.62
N ALA A 156 2.10 3.28 25.90
CA ALA A 156 2.16 4.63 26.47
C ALA A 156 1.66 5.72 25.50
N ILE A 157 1.50 5.40 24.21
CA ILE A 157 1.02 6.34 23.18
C ILE A 157 -0.47 6.72 23.40
N GLY A 158 -1.24 5.82 24.03
CA GLY A 158 -2.68 6.00 24.28
C GLY A 158 -3.52 6.09 22.99
N GLY A 159 -4.85 6.06 23.12
CA GLY A 159 -5.81 6.19 22.01
C GLY A 159 -6.67 4.96 21.74
N GLU A 160 -7.61 5.07 20.81
CA GLU A 160 -8.59 4.00 20.51
C GLU A 160 -8.04 2.89 19.61
N ILE A 161 -6.91 3.12 18.95
CA ILE A 161 -6.29 2.17 18.01
C ILE A 161 -5.09 1.54 18.68
N ASP A 162 -5.03 0.21 18.60
CA ASP A 162 -3.88 -0.57 19.01
C ASP A 162 -2.73 -0.35 18.02
N LEU A 163 -1.73 0.42 18.45
CA LEU A 163 -0.56 0.75 17.66
C LEU A 163 0.57 -0.29 17.79
N SER A 164 0.45 -1.23 18.73
CA SER A 164 1.48 -2.25 18.99
C SER A 164 1.73 -3.16 17.78
N ALA A 165 0.76 -3.26 16.87
CA ALA A 165 0.90 -3.97 15.61
C ALA A 165 1.81 -3.27 14.59
N PHE A 166 2.06 -1.96 14.75
CA PHE A 166 2.78 -1.15 13.77
C PHE A 166 4.11 -0.59 14.29
N VAL A 167 4.16 -0.26 15.58
CA VAL A 167 5.31 0.45 16.17
C VAL A 167 5.91 -0.30 17.36
N THR A 168 7.19 -0.03 17.57
CA THR A 168 7.97 -0.46 18.74
C THR A 168 8.54 0.77 19.44
N ALA A 169 9.06 0.59 20.66
CA ALA A 169 9.74 1.65 21.42
C ALA A 169 11.21 1.32 21.71
N ASP A 170 11.77 0.34 20.99
CA ASP A 170 13.14 -0.11 21.21
C ASP A 170 14.13 0.83 20.54
N GLY A 171 14.93 1.54 21.34
CA GLY A 171 15.99 2.46 20.90
C GLY A 171 17.21 1.78 20.28
N ALA A 172 17.06 0.62 19.64
CA ALA A 172 18.15 -0.07 18.95
C ALA A 172 17.93 0.02 17.44
N ALA A 173 18.56 1.04 16.84
CA ALA A 173 18.81 1.06 15.41
C ALA A 173 19.34 -0.32 14.98
N GLY A 174 18.59 -1.03 14.14
CA GLY A 174 19.08 -2.21 13.46
C GLY A 174 20.32 -1.84 12.66
N GLN A 175 21.49 -2.17 13.19
CA GLN A 175 22.67 -2.34 12.35
C GLN A 175 22.34 -3.46 11.37
N PRO A 176 22.58 -3.28 10.06
CA PRO A 176 22.51 -4.41 9.15
C PRO A 176 23.54 -5.45 9.62
N SER A 177 23.08 -6.67 9.82
CA SER A 177 23.95 -7.83 10.00
C SER A 177 24.70 -8.08 8.69
N ASP A 178 26.00 -7.83 8.69
CA ASP A 178 26.96 -8.39 7.72
C ASP A 178 27.15 -9.91 7.95
#